data_AF-A0A3R7G7R0-F1
#
_entry.id   AF-A0A3R7G7R0-F1
#
_cell.length_a   1.000
_cell.length_b   1.000
_cell.length_c   1.000
_cell.angle_alpha   90.00
_cell.angle_beta   90.00
_cell.angle_gamma   90.00
#
_symmetry.space_group_name_H-M   'P 1'
#
loop_
_entity.id
_entity.type
_entity.pdbx_description
1 polymer ?
#
loop_
_entity_poly.entity_id
_entity_poly.type
_entity_poly.pdbx_seq_one_letter_code
_entity_poly.pdbx_strand_id
1 'polypeptide(L)'
;MTDPRAPGDFPREPDPGAVTGVQPKLLVREMDGRYQNALSDGELWVRFDACEDLASQLSAYVSRKIDTAGLSPDVTLTRAEKGVRLKVDAGEWDFSQREVVWVMTRARQLLAATND
;
A
#
# COMPACT_ATOMS: atom_id res chain seq x y z
N MET A 1 3.42 -25.40 10.40
CA MET A 1 3.27 -23.93 10.45
C MET A 1 3.15 -23.46 9.02
N THR A 2 2.00 -22.90 8.64
CA THR A 2 1.83 -22.29 7.32
C THR A 2 2.67 -21.03 7.30
N ASP A 3 3.64 -20.95 6.40
CA ASP A 3 4.44 -19.75 6.21
C ASP A 3 3.47 -18.58 5.92
N PRO A 4 3.55 -17.45 6.63
CA PRO A 4 2.65 -16.33 6.37
C PRO A 4 2.83 -15.83 4.93
N ARG A 5 1.72 -15.70 4.19
CA ARG A 5 1.70 -15.30 2.78
C ARG A 5 0.80 -14.10 2.58
N ALA A 6 1.29 -13.11 1.86
CA ALA A 6 0.49 -11.98 1.42
C ALA A 6 -0.68 -12.48 0.54
N PRO A 7 -1.87 -11.88 0.64
CA PRO A 7 -3.05 -12.31 -0.11
C PRO A 7 -2.86 -12.13 -1.61
N GLY A 8 -3.66 -12.86 -2.39
CA GLY A 8 -3.54 -12.94 -3.86
C GLY A 8 -3.64 -11.60 -4.58
N ASP A 9 -4.36 -10.65 -4.01
CA ASP A 9 -4.63 -9.31 -4.55
C ASP A 9 -3.59 -8.25 -4.13
N PHE A 10 -2.67 -8.58 -3.21
CA PHE A 10 -1.62 -7.64 -2.80
C PHE A 10 -0.61 -7.40 -3.94
N PRO A 11 -0.20 -6.13 -4.20
CA PRO A 11 0.78 -5.82 -5.24
C PRO A 11 2.14 -6.48 -4.96
N ARG A 12 2.64 -7.26 -5.93
CA ARG A 12 3.90 -8.02 -5.81
C ARG A 12 5.08 -7.42 -6.55
N GLU A 13 4.79 -6.67 -7.60
CA GLU A 13 5.80 -6.08 -8.46
C GLU A 13 6.05 -4.66 -7.98
N PRO A 14 7.30 -4.30 -7.65
CA PRO A 14 7.65 -2.93 -7.38
C PRO A 14 7.52 -2.08 -8.65
N ASP A 15 7.41 -0.76 -8.47
CA ASP A 15 7.45 0.17 -9.58
C ASP A 15 8.80 0.04 -10.31
N PRO A 16 8.83 -0.10 -11.65
CA PRO A 16 10.06 -0.33 -12.38
C PRO A 16 10.98 0.90 -12.28
N GLY A 17 12.15 0.72 -11.68
CA GLY A 17 13.20 1.73 -11.68
C GLY A 17 13.83 1.86 -13.07
N ALA A 18 13.95 3.10 -13.56
CA ALA A 18 14.59 3.42 -14.82
C ALA A 18 15.65 4.51 -14.63
N VAL A 19 16.79 4.38 -15.32
CA VAL A 19 17.84 5.39 -15.35
C VAL A 19 17.96 6.01 -16.75
N THR A 20 18.28 7.31 -16.80
CA THR A 20 18.37 8.08 -18.03
C THR A 20 19.62 7.73 -18.85
N GLY A 21 19.53 7.86 -20.17
CA GLY A 21 20.61 7.55 -21.12
C GLY A 21 20.11 7.47 -22.56
N VAL A 22 21.02 7.21 -23.51
CA VAL A 22 20.68 7.04 -24.94
C VAL A 22 19.75 5.83 -25.19
N GLN A 23 19.81 4.83 -24.30
CA GLN A 23 18.86 3.73 -24.25
C GLN A 23 18.33 3.57 -22.81
N PRO A 24 17.02 3.32 -22.62
CA PRO A 24 16.44 3.08 -21.30
C PRO A 24 17.01 1.79 -20.70
N LYS A 25 17.37 1.84 -19.42
CA LYS A 25 17.85 0.69 -18.66
C LYS A 25 16.91 0.45 -17.48
N LEU A 26 16.47 -0.80 -17.32
CA LEU A 26 15.68 -1.24 -16.17
C LEU A 26 16.60 -1.65 -15.03
N LEU A 27 16.24 -1.25 -13.81
CA LEU A 27 16.92 -1.69 -12.60
C LEU A 27 16.39 -3.06 -12.17
N VAL A 28 17.31 -4.02 -12.02
CA VAL A 28 17.04 -5.40 -11.62
C VAL A 28 18.10 -5.85 -10.61
N ARG A 29 17.77 -6.80 -9.74
CA ARG A 29 18.69 -7.43 -8.80
C ARG A 29 19.06 -8.82 -9.30
N GLU A 30 20.34 -9.19 -9.23
CA GLU A 30 20.75 -10.57 -9.44
C GLU A 30 20.52 -11.38 -8.16
N MET A 31 19.74 -12.45 -8.26
CA MET A 31 19.58 -13.46 -7.20
C MET A 31 19.68 -14.85 -7.84
N ASP A 32 20.56 -15.69 -7.30
CA ASP A 32 20.82 -17.05 -7.80
C ASP A 32 21.08 -17.13 -9.31
N GLY A 33 21.86 -16.17 -9.84
CA GLY A 33 22.19 -16.09 -11.26
C GLY A 33 21.04 -15.66 -12.17
N ARG A 34 19.92 -15.19 -11.60
CA ARG A 34 18.78 -14.62 -12.33
C ARG A 34 18.60 -13.15 -12.00
N TYR A 35 18.41 -12.34 -13.02
CA TYR A 35 18.02 -10.94 -12.86
C TYR A 35 16.51 -10.85 -12.64
N GLN A 36 16.10 -10.37 -11.47
CA GLN A 36 14.70 -10.17 -11.12
C GLN A 36 14.49 -8.84 -10.40
N ASN A 37 13.32 -8.25 -10.62
CA ASN A 37 12.83 -7.09 -9.88
C ASN A 37 11.78 -7.47 -8.83
N ALA A 38 11.38 -8.74 -8.76
CA ALA A 38 10.34 -9.20 -7.84
C ALA A 38 10.86 -9.30 -6.40
N LEU A 39 10.00 -8.92 -5.46
CA LEU A 39 10.21 -9.14 -4.02
C LEU A 39 10.23 -10.65 -3.73
N SER A 40 11.07 -11.06 -2.78
CA SER A 40 10.96 -12.38 -2.15
C SER A 40 9.66 -12.48 -1.33
N ASP A 41 9.22 -13.70 -1.02
CA ASP A 41 8.01 -13.91 -0.21
C ASP A 41 8.10 -13.23 1.17
N GLY A 42 9.28 -13.23 1.78
CA GLY A 42 9.52 -12.55 3.07
C GLY A 42 9.45 -11.03 2.96
N GLU A 43 10.06 -10.43 1.92
CA GLU A 43 9.95 -8.99 1.65
C GLU A 43 8.51 -8.60 1.33
N LEU A 44 7.81 -9.42 0.55
CA LEU A 44 6.41 -9.22 0.23
C LEU A 44 5.53 -9.27 1.49
N TRP A 45 5.81 -10.18 2.41
CA TRP A 45 5.11 -10.27 3.68
C TRP A 45 5.33 -9.01 4.54
N VAL A 46 6.56 -8.51 4.63
CA VAL A 46 6.85 -7.27 5.38
C VAL A 46 6.11 -6.08 4.77
N ARG A 47 6.06 -5.97 3.43
CA ARG A 47 5.30 -4.91 2.75
C ARG A 47 3.80 -5.04 3.00
N PHE A 48 3.27 -6.27 2.95
CA PHE A 48 1.88 -6.56 3.27
C PHE A 48 1.52 -6.18 4.70
N ASP A 49 2.33 -6.59 5.70
CA ASP A 49 2.09 -6.31 7.11
C ASP A 49 2.02 -4.80 7.39
N ALA A 50 2.95 -4.02 6.84
CA ALA A 50 2.94 -2.56 6.94
C ALA A 50 1.70 -1.93 6.28
N CYS A 51 1.25 -2.47 5.13
CA CYS A 51 0.05 -1.99 4.46
C CYS A 51 -1.23 -2.34 5.24
N GLU A 52 -1.31 -3.54 5.83
CA GLU A 52 -2.46 -3.98 6.63
C GLU A 52 -2.58 -3.17 7.92
N ASP A 53 -1.46 -2.87 8.57
CA ASP A 53 -1.41 -1.97 9.73
C ASP A 53 -1.89 -0.55 9.35
N LEU A 54 -1.36 0.02 8.26
CA LEU A 54 -1.80 1.35 7.79
C LEU A 54 -3.30 1.37 7.45
N ALA A 55 -3.80 0.33 6.76
CA ALA A 55 -5.23 0.22 6.44
C ALA A 55 -6.10 0.18 7.71
N SER A 56 -5.65 -0.54 8.74
CA SER A 56 -6.32 -0.62 10.04
C SER A 56 -6.34 0.73 10.76
N GLN A 57 -5.20 1.43 10.78
CA GLN A 57 -5.10 2.76 11.37
C GLN A 57 -6.00 3.78 10.65
N LEU A 58 -6.04 3.74 9.32
CA LEU A 58 -6.88 4.61 8.51
C LEU A 58 -8.36 4.33 8.71
N SER A 59 -8.77 3.06 8.78
CA SER A 59 -10.15 2.68 9.10
C SER A 59 -10.58 3.26 10.45
N ALA A 60 -9.76 3.06 11.49
CA ALA A 60 -10.03 3.59 12.82
C ALA A 60 -10.05 5.13 12.85
N TYR A 61 -9.14 5.78 12.12
CA TYR A 61 -9.10 7.24 12.00
C TYR A 61 -10.37 7.79 11.33
N VAL A 62 -10.78 7.17 10.22
CA VAL A 62 -11.96 7.56 9.43
C VAL A 62 -13.23 7.38 10.26
N SER A 63 -13.40 6.24 10.93
CA SER A 63 -14.53 5.98 11.84
C SER A 63 -14.65 7.08 12.89
N ARG A 64 -13.57 7.39 13.63
CA ARG A 64 -13.57 8.47 14.62
C ARG A 64 -13.92 9.84 14.00
N LYS A 65 -13.50 10.10 12.77
CA LYS A 65 -13.78 11.36 12.08
C LYS A 65 -15.24 11.47 11.63
N ILE A 66 -15.86 10.37 11.22
CA ILE A 66 -17.29 10.33 10.92
C ILE A 66 -18.09 10.67 12.19
N ASP A 67 -17.77 10.01 13.31
CA ASP A 67 -18.49 10.19 14.58
C ASP A 67 -18.38 11.61 15.13
N THR A 68 -17.21 12.23 14.99
CA THR A 68 -16.94 13.56 15.58
C THR A 68 -17.31 14.73 14.68
N ALA A 69 -17.21 14.58 13.36
CA ALA A 69 -17.44 15.69 12.41
C ALA A 69 -18.73 15.56 11.60
N GLY A 70 -19.44 14.43 11.69
CA GLY A 70 -20.68 14.18 10.95
C GLY A 70 -20.50 14.15 9.43
N LEU A 71 -19.27 13.92 8.95
CA LEU A 71 -18.97 13.83 7.53
C LEU A 71 -19.31 12.44 6.99
N SER A 72 -19.78 12.36 5.75
CA SER A 72 -20.01 11.07 5.09
C SER A 72 -18.73 10.24 5.01
N PRO A 73 -18.81 8.90 5.10
CA PRO A 73 -17.65 8.02 4.99
C PRO A 73 -16.79 8.27 3.75
N ASP A 74 -17.40 8.47 2.58
CA ASP A 74 -16.68 8.69 1.32
C ASP A 74 -15.85 9.97 1.30
N VAL A 75 -16.39 11.08 1.82
CA VAL A 75 -15.66 12.34 1.94
C VAL A 75 -14.46 12.18 2.88
N THR A 76 -14.64 11.49 4.00
CA THR A 76 -13.57 11.28 4.99
C THR A 76 -12.48 10.37 4.43
N LEU A 77 -12.84 9.29 3.74
CA LEU A 77 -11.89 8.40 3.03
C LEU A 77 -11.14 9.15 1.92
N THR A 78 -11.83 9.95 1.11
CA THR A 78 -11.19 10.75 0.05
C THR A 78 -10.15 11.71 0.61
N ARG A 79 -10.44 12.35 1.76
CA ARG A 79 -9.48 13.23 2.44
C ARG A 79 -8.29 12.46 3.00
N ALA A 80 -8.54 11.29 3.59
CA ALA A 80 -7.48 10.40 4.07
C ALA A 80 -6.56 9.95 2.92
N GLU A 81 -7.13 9.49 1.80
CA GLU A 81 -6.38 9.11 0.60
C GLU A 81 -5.52 10.26 0.09
N LYS A 82 -6.07 11.47 -0.01
CA LYS A 82 -5.31 12.64 -0.42
C LYS A 82 -4.12 12.91 0.51
N GLY A 83 -4.32 12.76 1.83
CA GLY A 83 -3.25 12.90 2.82
C GLY A 83 -2.15 11.86 2.64
N VAL A 84 -2.51 10.59 2.46
CA VAL A 84 -1.56 9.50 2.22
C VAL A 84 -0.77 9.74 0.93
N ARG A 85 -1.44 10.07 -0.18
CA ARG A 85 -0.79 10.37 -1.46
C ARG A 85 0.19 11.53 -1.34
N LEU A 86 -0.18 12.62 -0.67
CA LEU A 86 0.74 13.74 -0.45
C LEU A 86 2.01 13.33 0.29
N LYS A 87 1.92 12.43 1.27
CA LYS A 87 3.08 11.93 2.02
C LYS A 87 3.97 11.01 1.18
N VAL A 88 3.36 10.17 0.36
CA VAL A 88 4.07 9.30 -0.59
C VAL A 88 4.75 10.12 -1.69
N ASP A 89 4.04 11.05 -2.31
CA ASP A 89 4.56 11.88 -3.39
C ASP A 89 5.69 12.82 -2.91
N ALA A 90 5.65 13.23 -1.64
CA ALA A 90 6.73 14.00 -1.00
C ALA A 90 7.94 13.13 -0.59
N GLY A 91 7.87 11.81 -0.76
CA GLY A 91 8.91 10.87 -0.33
C GLY A 91 9.02 10.72 1.19
N GLU A 92 8.04 11.20 1.96
CA GLU A 92 8.02 11.03 3.42
C GLU A 92 7.68 9.60 3.81
N TRP A 93 6.81 8.94 3.03
CA TRP A 93 6.35 7.57 3.26
C TRP A 93 6.73 6.67 2.09
N ASP A 94 7.37 5.54 2.38
CA ASP A 94 7.86 4.58 1.38
C ASP A 94 6.80 3.55 1.00
N PHE A 95 5.76 3.99 0.29
CA PHE A 95 4.76 3.12 -0.34
C PHE A 95 4.70 3.40 -1.84
N SER A 96 4.53 2.37 -2.65
CA SER A 96 4.19 2.50 -4.07
C SER A 96 2.74 2.98 -4.24
N GLN A 97 2.44 3.53 -5.41
CA GLN A 97 1.06 3.94 -5.72
C GLN A 97 0.09 2.75 -5.72
N ARG A 98 0.56 1.56 -6.10
CA ARG A 98 -0.24 0.32 -6.05
C ARG A 98 -0.56 -0.09 -4.62
N GLU A 99 0.41 0.04 -3.71
CA GLU A 99 0.20 -0.22 -2.27
C GLU A 99 -0.79 0.79 -1.68
N VAL A 100 -0.70 2.08 -2.03
CA VAL A 100 -1.69 3.08 -1.58
C VAL A 100 -3.11 2.71 -2.02
N VAL A 101 -3.29 2.30 -3.28
CA VAL A 101 -4.60 1.86 -3.78
C VAL A 101 -5.11 0.63 -3.01
N TRP A 102 -4.22 -0.33 -2.73
CA TRP A 102 -4.56 -1.51 -1.94
C TRP A 102 -4.96 -1.15 -0.51
N VAL A 103 -4.17 -0.30 0.17
CA VAL A 103 -4.42 0.20 1.52
C VAL A 103 -5.78 0.90 1.62
N MET A 104 -6.10 1.79 0.67
CA MET A 104 -7.39 2.50 0.68
C MET A 104 -8.58 1.58 0.42
N THR A 105 -8.40 0.58 -0.45
CA THR A 105 -9.42 -0.46 -0.68
C THR A 105 -9.65 -1.28 0.58
N ARG A 106 -8.56 -1.70 1.24
CA ARG A 106 -8.59 -2.47 2.48
C ARG A 106 -9.21 -1.67 3.63
N ALA A 107 -8.85 -0.40 3.80
CA ALA A 107 -9.43 0.48 4.82
C ALA A 107 -10.95 0.64 4.63
N ARG A 108 -11.44 0.73 3.39
CA ARG A 108 -12.89 0.76 3.10
C ARG A 108 -13.57 -0.55 3.52
N GLN A 109 -12.96 -1.70 3.25
CA GLN A 109 -13.49 -3.01 3.67
C GLN A 109 -13.57 -3.13 5.19
N LEU A 110 -12.50 -2.74 5.90
CA LEU A 110 -12.45 -2.76 7.36
C LEU A 110 -13.50 -1.82 7.97
N LEU A 111 -13.70 -0.65 7.38
CA LEU A 111 -14.73 0.28 7.82
C LEU A 111 -16.14 -0.29 7.60
N ALA A 112 -16.40 -0.95 6.46
CA ALA A 112 -17.68 -1.60 6.21
C ALA A 112 -17.96 -2.73 7.22
N ALA A 113 -16.97 -3.58 7.49
CA ALA A 113 -17.08 -4.69 8.43
C ALA A 113 -17.25 -4.25 9.91
N THR A 114 -16.93 -2.99 10.24
CA THR A 114 -17.13 -2.44 11.59
C THR A 114 -18.56 -1.88 11.77
N ASN A 115 -19.27 -1.59 10.67
CA ASN A 115 -20.61 -0.99 10.69
C ASN A 115 -21.75 -2.01 10.49
N ASP A 116 -21.41 -3.29 10.24
CA ASP A 116 -22.34 -4.44 10.24
C ASP A 116 -22.43 -5.06 11.65
#